data_AF-A0A453L5A2-F1
#
_entry.id   AF-A0A453L5A2-F1
#
_cell.length_a   1.000
_cell.length_b   1.000
_cell.length_c   1.000
_cell.angle_alpha   90.00
_cell.angle_beta   90.00
_cell.angle_gamma   90.00
#
_symmetry.space_group_name_H-M   'P 1'
#
loop_
_entity.id
_entity.type
_entity.pdbx_description
1 polymer ?
#
loop_
_entity_poly.entity_id
_entity_poly.type
_entity_poly.pdbx_seq_one_letter_code
_entity_poly.pdbx_strand_id
1 'polypeptide(L)'
;GGKMAPPRRVCVTGGGGFIASWLVKLLLSRGYAVHATLRDPCDPKNVHLKQMGEVRENLHLFKADVLDYDALTRAFEGCEGVFHLATPVPEDKIVDPEAGVLSN
;
A
#
# COMPACT_ATOMS: atom_id res chain seq x y z
N GLY A 1 -19.24 24.36 17.64
CA GLY A 1 -18.29 23.25 17.35
C GLY A 1 -18.73 22.58 16.07
N GLY A 2 -18.00 22.77 14.97
CA GLY A 2 -18.30 22.11 13.71
C GLY A 2 -17.76 20.68 13.73
N LYS A 3 -18.57 19.69 13.35
CA LYS A 3 -18.08 18.33 13.10
C LYS A 3 -17.07 18.39 11.95
N MET A 4 -15.84 17.97 12.21
CA MET A 4 -14.84 17.81 11.16
C MET A 4 -15.28 16.66 10.25
N ALA A 5 -15.26 16.88 8.93
CA ALA A 5 -15.55 15.83 7.96
C ALA A 5 -14.57 14.65 8.15
N PRO A 6 -15.00 13.39 7.93
CA PRO A 6 -14.11 12.25 8.03
C PRO A 6 -12.93 12.39 7.06
N PRO A 7 -11.74 11.88 7.43
CA PRO A 7 -10.56 11.96 6.58
C PRO A 7 -10.79 11.22 5.27
N ARG A 8 -10.31 11.81 4.16
CA ARG A 8 -10.34 11.16 2.85
C ARG A 8 -9.54 9.88 2.88
N ARG A 9 -10.08 8.82 2.31
CA ARG A 9 -9.48 7.49 2.36
C ARG A 9 -8.87 7.11 1.03
N VAL A 10 -7.65 6.59 1.05
CA VAL A 10 -6.95 6.09 -0.14
C VAL A 10 -6.34 4.72 0.13
N CYS A 11 -6.16 3.91 -0.91
CA CYS A 11 -5.46 2.63 -0.81
C CYS A 11 -4.07 2.72 -1.46
N VAL A 12 -3.08 2.09 -0.84
CA VAL A 12 -1.73 1.91 -1.38
C VAL A 12 -1.47 0.41 -1.49
N THR A 13 -1.37 -0.10 -2.71
CA THR A 13 -1.01 -1.51 -2.90
C THR A 13 0.47 -1.72 -2.69
N GLY A 14 0.86 -2.82 -2.04
CA GLY A 14 2.27 -3.12 -1.79
C GLY A 14 2.90 -2.15 -0.77
N GLY A 15 2.12 -1.76 0.25
CA GLY A 15 2.46 -0.70 1.21
C GLY A 15 3.82 -0.85 1.90
N GLY A 16 4.30 -2.09 2.05
CA GLY A 16 5.58 -2.42 2.69
C GLY A 16 6.80 -2.26 1.78
N GLY A 17 6.62 -1.90 0.51
CA GLY A 17 7.71 -1.61 -0.41
C GLY A 17 8.43 -0.31 -0.06
N PHE A 18 9.65 -0.15 -0.60
CA PHE A 18 10.50 1.01 -0.31
C PHE A 18 9.78 2.34 -0.59
N ILE A 19 9.31 2.56 -1.82
CA ILE A 19 8.59 3.79 -2.21
C ILE A 19 7.23 3.87 -1.49
N ALA A 20 6.52 2.75 -1.39
CA ALA A 20 5.18 2.70 -0.83
C ALA A 20 5.14 3.12 0.65
N SER A 21 6.12 2.71 1.46
CA SER A 21 6.19 3.08 2.87
C SER A 21 6.34 4.59 3.10
N TRP A 22 7.12 5.27 2.24
CA TRP A 22 7.25 6.73 2.26
C TRP A 22 5.97 7.43 1.81
N LEU A 23 5.30 6.90 0.79
CA LEU A 23 4.00 7.42 0.35
C LEU A 23 2.95 7.29 1.45
N VAL A 24 2.85 6.13 2.12
CA VAL A 24 1.97 5.90 3.26
C VAL A 24 2.24 6.95 4.35
N LYS A 25 3.52 7.14 4.74
CA LYS A 25 3.90 8.15 5.73
C LYS A 25 3.47 9.57 5.33
N LEU A 26 3.68 9.95 4.07
CA LEU A 26 3.30 11.26 3.54
C LEU A 26 1.78 11.47 3.55
N LEU A 27 1.01 10.49 3.09
CA LEU A 27 -0.45 10.56 3.06
C LEU A 27 -1.03 10.70 4.48
N LEU A 28 -0.52 9.91 5.43
CA LEU A 28 -0.91 10.03 6.84
C LEU A 28 -0.58 11.41 7.42
N SER A 29 0.60 11.97 7.11
CA SER A 29 0.97 13.33 7.55
C SER A 29 0.09 14.44 6.96
N ARG A 30 -0.57 14.16 5.83
CA ARG A 30 -1.53 15.07 5.18
C ARG A 30 -2.98 14.86 5.64
N GLY A 31 -3.19 13.99 6.63
CA GLY A 31 -4.52 13.75 7.22
C GLY A 31 -5.39 12.77 6.44
N TYR A 32 -4.84 12.00 5.50
CA TYR A 32 -5.58 10.92 4.85
C TYR A 32 -5.73 9.71 5.77
N ALA A 33 -6.84 8.98 5.62
CA ALA A 33 -6.91 7.58 6.03
C ALA A 33 -6.29 6.71 4.94
N VAL A 34 -5.42 5.78 5.32
CA VAL A 34 -4.66 4.95 4.40
C VAL A 34 -4.98 3.49 4.65
N HIS A 35 -5.49 2.83 3.62
CA HIS A 35 -5.44 1.38 3.51
C HIS A 35 -4.12 0.99 2.83
N ALA A 36 -3.38 0.05 3.40
CA ALA A 36 -2.14 -0.45 2.82
C ALA A 36 -2.21 -1.96 2.64
N THR A 37 -2.03 -2.45 1.41
CA THR A 37 -2.03 -3.90 1.16
C THR A 37 -0.65 -4.50 1.29
N LEU A 38 -0.58 -5.68 1.91
CA LEU A 38 0.62 -6.47 2.12
C LEU A 38 0.30 -7.92 1.76
N ARG A 39 1.21 -8.63 1.07
CA ARG A 39 1.01 -10.08 0.83
C ARG A 39 1.02 -10.86 2.14
N ASP A 40 1.96 -10.51 3.02
CA ASP A 40 2.03 -11.04 4.37
C ASP A 40 2.27 -9.92 5.38
N PRO A 41 1.25 -9.50 6.15
CA PRO A 41 1.42 -8.54 7.24
C PRO A 41 2.38 -9.03 8.33
N CYS A 42 2.63 -10.33 8.46
CA CYS A 42 3.54 -10.89 9.46
C CYS A 42 5.02 -10.84 9.06
N ASP A 43 5.33 -10.58 7.79
CA ASP A 43 6.69 -10.46 7.28
C ASP A 43 7.49 -9.39 8.07
N PRO A 44 8.67 -9.72 8.62
CA PRO A 44 9.51 -8.79 9.39
C PRO A 44 9.82 -7.48 8.67
N LYS A 45 9.85 -7.47 7.33
CA LYS A 45 10.08 -6.22 6.57
C LYS A 45 9.01 -5.18 6.82
N ASN A 46 7.80 -5.58 7.24
CA ASN A 46 6.65 -4.71 7.45
C ASN A 46 6.55 -4.14 8.89
N VAL A 47 7.51 -4.42 9.77
CA VAL A 47 7.51 -3.91 11.16
C VAL A 47 7.36 -2.39 11.23
N HIS A 48 8.00 -1.66 10.31
CA HIS A 48 7.91 -0.20 10.25
C HIS A 48 6.49 0.32 10.01
N LEU A 49 5.66 -0.41 9.25
CA LEU A 49 4.25 -0.05 9.04
C LEU A 49 3.39 -0.37 10.26
N LYS A 50 3.67 -1.47 10.97
CA LYS A 50 2.96 -1.82 12.21
C LYS A 50 3.18 -0.75 13.27
N GLN A 51 4.44 -0.38 13.50
CA GLN A 51 4.81 0.71 14.40
C GLN A 51 4.16 2.03 13.99
N MET A 52 4.05 2.29 12.67
CA MET A 52 3.35 3.47 12.18
C MET A 52 1.85 3.43 12.47
N GLY A 53 1.20 2.28 12.33
CA GLY A 53 -0.23 2.10 12.59
C GLY A 53 -0.60 2.15 14.07
N GLU A 54 0.28 1.66 14.95
CA GLU A 54 0.11 1.79 16.41
C GLU A 54 0.12 3.26 16.87
N VAL A 55 0.86 4.13 16.16
CA VAL A 55 0.94 5.56 16.45
C VAL A 55 -0.13 6.36 15.69
N ARG A 56 -0.66 5.81 14.60
CA ARG A 56 -1.55 6.51 13.66
C ARG A 56 -2.79 5.67 13.37
N GLU A 57 -3.87 5.99 14.07
CA GLU A 57 -5.20 5.34 13.92
C GLU A 57 -5.77 5.40 12.50
N ASN A 58 -5.21 6.25 11.63
CA ASN A 58 -5.62 6.39 10.25
C ASN A 58 -4.89 5.45 9.28
N LEU A 59 -4.08 4.47 9.73
CA LEU A 59 -3.46 3.43 8.89
C LEU A 59 -4.06 2.05 9.16
N HIS A 60 -4.60 1.42 8.11
CA HIS A 60 -5.19 0.08 8.16
C HIS A 60 -4.42 -0.86 7.23
N LEU A 61 -3.94 -1.98 7.75
CA LEU A 61 -3.17 -2.96 6.98
C LEU A 61 -4.08 -4.10 6.52
N PHE A 62 -4.04 -4.40 5.22
CA PHE A 62 -4.81 -5.48 4.61
C PHE A 62 -3.88 -6.57 4.09
N LYS A 63 -4.17 -7.82 4.45
CA LYS A 63 -3.57 -8.96 3.76
C LYS A 63 -4.22 -9.10 2.39
N ALA A 64 -3.48 -8.81 1.32
CA ALA A 64 -3.95 -8.99 -0.05
C ALA A 64 -2.80 -9.23 -1.02
N ASP A 65 -2.99 -10.19 -1.93
CA ASP A 65 -2.20 -10.32 -3.14
C ASP A 65 -2.87 -9.53 -4.27
N VAL A 66 -2.10 -9.05 -5.25
CA VAL A 66 -2.67 -8.32 -6.40
C VAL A 66 -3.47 -9.21 -7.33
N LEU A 67 -3.25 -10.53 -7.25
CA LEU A 67 -4.01 -11.54 -7.99
C LEU A 67 -5.27 -12.00 -7.25
N ASP A 68 -5.49 -11.56 -6.01
CA ASP A 68 -6.67 -11.87 -5.20
C ASP A 68 -7.69 -10.74 -5.28
N TYR A 69 -8.65 -10.89 -6.19
CA TYR A 69 -9.71 -9.90 -6.45
C TYR A 69 -10.55 -9.59 -5.20
N ASP A 70 -10.89 -10.59 -4.41
CA ASP A 70 -11.75 -10.42 -3.23
C ASP A 70 -10.99 -9.72 -2.09
N ALA A 71 -9.71 -10.03 -1.91
CA ALA A 71 -8.86 -9.31 -0.97
C ALA A 71 -8.66 -7.84 -1.38
N LEU A 72 -8.45 -7.57 -2.67
CA LEU A 72 -8.35 -6.20 -3.18
C LEU A 72 -9.66 -5.43 -3.03
N THR A 73 -10.79 -6.04 -3.35
CA THR A 73 -12.12 -5.40 -3.22
C THR A 73 -12.36 -4.95 -1.77
N ARG A 74 -12.05 -5.81 -0.79
CA ARG A 74 -12.11 -5.46 0.64
C ARG A 74 -11.14 -4.35 1.00
N ALA A 75 -9.92 -4.37 0.47
CA ALA A 75 -8.92 -3.34 0.73
C ALA A 75 -9.26 -1.97 0.10
N PHE A 76 -10.05 -1.95 -0.96
CA PHE A 76 -10.46 -0.73 -1.67
C PHE A 76 -11.77 -0.13 -1.15
N GLU A 77 -12.48 -0.84 -0.27
CA GLU A 77 -13.78 -0.41 0.21
C GLU A 77 -13.73 0.96 0.91
N GLY A 78 -14.52 1.90 0.37
CA GLY A 78 -14.60 3.28 0.84
C GLY A 78 -13.36 4.14 0.52
N CYS A 79 -12.41 3.66 -0.28
CA CYS A 79 -11.31 4.47 -0.79
C CYS A 79 -11.77 5.35 -1.96
N GLU A 80 -11.37 6.63 -1.96
CA GLU A 80 -11.60 7.58 -3.05
C GLU A 80 -10.59 7.41 -4.19
N GLY A 81 -9.47 6.73 -3.94
CA GLY A 81 -8.44 6.48 -4.93
C GLY A 81 -7.46 5.39 -4.51
N VAL A 82 -6.74 4.85 -5.50
CA VAL A 82 -5.76 3.78 -5.33
C VAL A 82 -4.42 4.20 -5.93
N PHE A 83 -3.35 4.10 -5.14
CA PHE A 83 -1.97 4.18 -5.59
C PHE A 83 -1.46 2.76 -5.81
N HIS A 84 -1.25 2.38 -7.06
CA HIS A 84 -0.78 1.04 -7.40
C HIS A 84 0.75 0.98 -7.45
N LEU A 85 1.37 0.36 -6.45
CA LEU A 85 2.83 0.23 -6.31
C LEU A 85 3.26 -1.23 -6.09
N ALA A 86 2.30 -2.15 -5.97
CA ALA A 86 2.58 -3.57 -5.86
C ALA A 86 3.05 -4.12 -7.21
N THR A 87 4.37 -4.19 -7.38
CA THR A 87 5.01 -4.88 -8.50
C THR A 87 6.04 -5.86 -7.97
N PRO A 88 6.19 -7.06 -8.55
CA PRO A 88 7.40 -7.83 -8.35
C PRO A 88 8.60 -7.00 -8.85
N VAL A 89 9.69 -7.06 -8.11
CA VAL A 89 10.99 -6.55 -8.56
C VAL A 89 11.86 -7.79 -8.72
N PRO A 90 12.29 -8.14 -9.94
CA PRO A 90 13.20 -9.27 -10.15
C PRO A 90 14.47 -9.10 -9.32
N GLU A 91 14.97 -10.18 -8.73
CA GLU A 91 16.26 -10.17 -8.01
C GLU A 91 17.46 -10.07 -8.97
N ASP A 92 17.25 -10.48 -10.23
CA ASP A 92 18.26 -10.41 -11.27
C ASP A 92 18.55 -8.96 -11.65
N LYS A 93 19.84 -8.64 -11.80
CA LYS A 93 20.26 -7.38 -12.41
C LYS A 93 19.64 -7.32 -13.79
N ILE A 94 18.69 -6.41 -13.97
CA ILE A 94 18.10 -6.12 -15.27
C ILE A 94 19.24 -5.61 -16.18
N VAL A 95 19.76 -6.50 -17.03
CA VAL A 95 20.82 -6.18 -18.00
C VAL A 95 20.24 -5.38 -19.18
N ASP A 96 18.93 -5.48 -19.39
CA ASP A 96 18.16 -4.65 -20.31
C ASP A 96 16.67 -4.65 -19.88
N PRO A 97 16.11 -3.50 -19.46
CA PRO A 97 14.70 -3.40 -19.03
C PRO A 97 13.68 -3.57 -20.16
N GLU A 98 14.08 -3.38 -21.43
CA GLU A 98 13.17 -3.48 -22.58
C GLU A 98 13.14 -4.89 -23.20
N ALA A 99 14.22 -5.67 -23.03
CA ALA A 99 14.33 -7.02 -23.60
C ALA A 99 13.24 -8.00 -23.11
N GLY A 100 12.74 -7.83 -21.88
CA GLY A 100 11.68 -8.68 -21.31
C GLY A 100 10.25 -8.31 -21.73
N VAL A 101 10.05 -7.16 -22.39
CA VAL A 101 8.71 -6.64 -22.73
C VAL A 101 8.24 -7.12 -24.12
N LEU A 102 9.15 -7.64 -24.95
CA LEU A 102 8.88 -8.00 -26.35
C LEU A 102 8.65 -9.49 -26.61
N SER A 103 8.69 -10.33 -25.57
CA SER A 103 8.39 -11.75 -25.68
C SER A 103 6.97 -12.06 -25.23
N ASN A 104 5.98 -11.76 -26.08
CA ASN A 104 4.65 -12.37 -26.03
C ASN A 104 4.01 -12.39 -27.42
#